data_AF-A0AAW8S4A3-F1
#
_entry.id   AF-A0AAW8S4A3-F1
#
_cell.length_a   1.000
_cell.length_b   1.000
_cell.length_c   1.000
_cell.angle_alpha   90.00
_cell.angle_beta   90.00
_cell.angle_gamma   90.00
#
_symmetry.space_group_name_H-M   'P 1'
#
loop_
_entity.id
_entity.type
_entity.pdbx_description
1 polymer ?
#
loop_
_entity_poly.entity_id
_entity_poly.type
_entity_poly.pdbx_seq_one_letter_code
_entity_poly.pdbx_strand_id
1 'polypeptide(L)' 'MKDDVTLNSFPSNRVEALTMLYLQQQDLKDLSPEELTKKYFEVYKEVRQSILKKGSRDEDRYLQINL' A
#
# COMPACT_ATOMS: atom_id res chain seq x y z
N MET A 1 -5.43 11.40 32.30
CA MET A 1 -4.31 11.22 31.37
C MET A 1 -4.90 10.69 30.09
N LYS A 2 -4.69 11.35 28.94
CA LYS A 2 -5.04 10.77 27.65
C LYS A 2 -3.85 9.88 27.30
N ASP A 3 -3.97 8.61 27.63
CA ASP A 3 -3.00 7.62 27.16
C ASP A 3 -3.26 7.48 25.66
N ASP A 4 -2.40 8.10 24.85
CA ASP A 4 -2.39 7.88 23.40
C ASP A 4 -1.97 6.43 23.18
N VAL A 5 -2.97 5.54 23.12
CA VAL A 5 -2.75 4.13 22.79
C VAL A 5 -2.45 4.05 21.29
N THR A 6 -1.17 4.11 20.94
CA THR A 6 -0.69 3.79 19.60
C THR A 6 -0.78 2.28 19.39
N LEU A 7 -1.87 1.85 18.75
CA LEU A 7 -2.03 0.48 18.28
C LEU A 7 -1.04 0.22 17.13
N ASN A 8 0.13 -0.31 17.47
CA ASN A 8 1.11 -0.85 16.54
C ASN A 8 0.64 -2.21 16.00
N SER A 9 -0.50 -2.22 15.31
CA SER A 9 -1.02 -3.39 14.62
C SER A 9 -0.37 -3.53 13.25
N PHE A 10 -0.05 -4.75 12.84
CA PHE A 10 0.28 -5.05 11.46
C PHE A 10 -0.96 -5.65 10.77
N PRO A 11 -1.42 -5.10 9.63
CA PRO A 11 -0.89 -3.94 8.90
C PRO A 11 -1.15 -2.60 9.62
N SER A 12 -0.20 -1.67 9.52
CA SER A 12 -0.25 -0.35 10.20
C SER A 12 -0.90 0.75 9.37
N ASN A 13 -0.99 0.54 8.05
CA ASN A 13 -1.56 1.50 7.12
C ASN A 13 -2.20 0.80 5.92
N ARG A 14 -2.98 1.56 5.15
CA ARG A 14 -3.71 1.06 3.97
C ARG A 14 -2.80 0.46 2.89
N VAL A 15 -1.56 0.92 2.75
CA VAL A 15 -0.61 0.42 1.75
C VAL A 15 -0.16 -0.99 2.14
N GLU A 16 0.22 -1.17 3.40
CA GLU A 16 0.60 -2.48 3.95
C GLU A 16 -0.56 -3.47 3.87
N ALA A 17 -1.77 -3.04 4.26
CA ALA A 17 -2.96 -3.89 4.21
C ALA A 17 -3.25 -4.40 2.78
N LEU A 18 -3.18 -3.53 1.78
CA LEU A 18 -3.38 -3.90 0.38
C LEU A 18 -2.25 -4.79 -0.15
N THR A 19 -1.01 -4.53 0.28
CA THR A 19 0.17 -5.34 -0.09
C THR A 19 -0.01 -6.77 0.43
N MET A 20 -0.38 -6.92 1.70
CA MET A 20 -0.64 -8.23 2.30
C MET A 20 -1.81 -8.95 1.64
N LEU A 21 -2.92 -8.25 1.40
CA LEU A 21 -4.09 -8.82 0.75
C LEU A 21 -3.74 -9.40 -0.64
N TYR A 22 -2.94 -8.67 -1.41
CA TYR A 22 -2.48 -9.11 -2.72
C TYR A 22 -1.55 -10.33 -2.64
N LEU A 23 -0.58 -10.32 -1.72
CA LEU A 23 0.36 -11.43 -1.57
C LEU A 23 -0.31 -12.69 -1.04
N GLN A 24 -1.30 -12.56 -0.14
CA GLN A 24 -2.04 -13.69 0.42
C GLN A 24 -2.81 -14.48 -0.66
N GLN A 25 -3.18 -13.83 -1.77
CA GLN A 25 -3.85 -14.46 -2.91
C GLN A 25 -2.89 -15.20 -3.85
N GLN A 26 -1.57 -15.10 -3.64
CA GLN A 26 -0.57 -15.75 -4.48
C GLN A 26 -0.04 -17.03 -3.84
N ASP A 27 0.50 -17.91 -4.69
CA ASP A 27 1.31 -19.01 -4.19
C ASP A 27 2.70 -18.48 -3.82
N LEU A 28 3.03 -18.56 -2.54
CA LEU A 28 4.29 -18.08 -1.96
C LEU A 28 5.17 -19.21 -1.44
N LYS A 29 4.76 -20.47 -1.62
CA LYS A 29 5.39 -21.64 -0.99
C LYS A 29 6.82 -21.90 -1.45
N ASP A 30 7.15 -21.49 -2.67
CA ASP A 30 8.46 -21.72 -3.27
C ASP A 30 9.42 -20.52 -3.12
N LEU A 31 8.98 -19.44 -2.46
CA LEU A 31 9.82 -18.27 -2.25
C LEU A 31 10.69 -18.44 -1.00
N SER A 32 11.99 -18.17 -1.14
CA SER A 32 12.85 -17.98 0.02
C SER A 32 12.43 -16.74 0.83
N PRO A 33 12.83 -16.64 2.12
CA PRO A 33 12.55 -15.46 2.92
C PRO A 33 13.05 -14.15 2.31
N GLU A 34 14.20 -14.18 1.60
CA GLU A 34 14.74 -13.01 0.90
C GLU A 34 13.86 -12.61 -0.28
N GLU A 35 13.44 -13.57 -1.09
CA GLU A 35 12.57 -13.31 -2.25
C GLU A 35 11.18 -12.86 -1.82
N LEU A 36 10.63 -13.43 -0.74
CA LEU A 36 9.38 -12.97 -0.14
C LEU A 36 9.49 -11.50 0.30
N THR A 37 10.60 -11.15 0.96
CA THR A 37 10.86 -9.78 1.42
C THR A 37 10.97 -8.82 0.25
N LYS A 38 11.74 -9.19 -0.78
CA LYS A 38 11.86 -8.41 -2.02
C LYS A 38 10.50 -8.19 -2.68
N LYS A 39 9.72 -9.25 -2.82
CA LYS A 39 8.39 -9.21 -3.44
C LYS A 39 7.41 -8.34 -2.65
N TYR A 40 7.47 -8.37 -1.32
CA TYR A 40 6.70 -7.47 -0.47
C TYR A 40 7.00 -6.00 -0.76
N PHE A 41 8.27 -5.61 -0.79
CA PHE A 41 8.65 -4.22 -1.04
C PHE A 41 8.35 -3.75 -2.46
N GLU A 42 8.46 -4.65 -3.45
CA GLU A 42 8.06 -4.37 -4.83
C GLU A 42 6.56 -4.03 -4.93
N VAL A 43 5.70 -4.92 -4.41
CA VAL A 43 4.25 -4.70 -4.40
C VAL A 43 3.89 -3.45 -3.59
N TYR A 44 4.50 -3.25 -2.41
CA TYR A 44 4.29 -2.08 -1.58
C TYR A 44 4.56 -0.78 -2.35
N LYS A 45 5.66 -0.73 -3.12
CA LYS A 45 6.01 0.42 -3.95
C LYS A 45 4.97 0.67 -5.03
N GLU A 46 4.49 -0.37 -5.71
CA GLU A 46 3.46 -0.26 -6.75
C GLU A 46 2.11 0.23 -6.20
N VAL A 47 1.67 -0.32 -5.07
CA VAL A 47 0.44 0.10 -4.39
C VAL A 47 0.56 1.57 -3.97
N ARG A 48 1.68 1.95 -3.36
CA ARG A 48 1.94 3.34 -2.94
C ARG A 48 1.90 4.28 -4.15
N GLN A 49 2.59 3.94 -5.23
CA GLN A 49 2.59 4.74 -6.45
C GLN A 49 1.20 4.87 -7.06
N SER A 50 0.41 3.80 -7.07
CA SER A 50 -0.97 3.83 -7.58
C SER A 50 -1.86 4.77 -6.78
N ILE A 51 -1.70 4.81 -5.45
CA ILE A 51 -2.43 5.74 -4.58
C ILE A 51 -1.98 7.19 -4.83
N LEU A 52 -0.67 7.44 -4.94
CA LEU A 52 -0.14 8.78 -5.20
C LEU A 52 -0.57 9.31 -6.58
N LYS A 53 -0.52 8.47 -7.61
CA LYS A 53 -0.98 8.80 -8.97
C LYS A 53 -2.48 9.08 -9.03
N LYS A 54 -3.27 8.46 -8.15
CA LYS A 54 -4.70 8.77 -8.03
C LYS A 54 -4.90 10.15 -7.41
N GLY A 55 -4.15 10.47 -6.34
CA GLY A 55 -4.18 11.79 -5.72
C GLY A 55 -3.81 12.94 -6.67
N SER A 56 -2.83 12.73 -7.57
CA SER A 56 -2.43 13.75 -8.55
C SER A 56 -3.44 13.93 -9.69
N ARG A 57 -4.25 12.90 -10.00
CA ARG A 57 -5.27 12.97 -11.07
C ARG A 57 -6.53 13.73 -10.66
N ASP A 58 -6.81 13.79 -9.35
CA ASP A 58 -8.01 14.46 -8.85
C ASP A 58 -7.85 15.99 -8.93
N GLU A 59 -6.66 16.57 -8.72
CA GLU A 59 -6.40 18.01 -8.95
C GLU A 59 -6.58 18.42 -10.42
N ASP A 60 -6.06 17.63 -11.38
CA ASP A 60 -6.21 17.92 -12.82
C ASP A 60 -7.67 17.85 -13.29
N ARG A 61 -8.49 16.98 -12.69
CA ARG A 61 -9.90 16.82 -13.08
C ARG A 61 -10.77 17.98 -12.62
N TYR A 62 -10.46 18.62 -11.49
CA TYR A 62 -11.13 19.86 -11.06
C TYR A 62 -10.76 21.06 -11.95
N LEU A 63 -9.55 21.10 -12.50
CA LEU A 63 -9.13 22.17 -13.42
C LEU A 63 -9.75 22.02 -14.81
N GLN A 64 -9.96 20.79 -15.31
CA GLN A 64 -10.55 20.54 -16.64
C GLN A 64 -12.08 20.67 -16.70
N ILE A 65 -12.79 20.59 -15.57
CA ILE A 65 -14.26 20.74 -15.53
C ILE A 65 -14.67 22.22 -15.38
N ASN A 66 -13.73 23.11 -15.02
CA ASN A 66 -13.97 24.53 -14.77
C ASN A 66 -13.29 25.46 -15.80
N LEU A 67 -12.97 24.95 -17.00
CA LEU A 67 -12.47 25.68 -18.17
C LEU A 67 -13.44 25.50 -19.34
#